data_AF-A0A2N6FVZ6-F1
#
_entry.id   AF-A0A2N6FVZ6-F1
#
_cell.length_a   1.000
_cell.length_b   1.000
_cell.length_c   1.000
_cell.angle_alpha   90.00
_cell.angle_beta   90.00
_cell.angle_gamma   90.00
#
_symmetry.space_group_name_H-M   'P 1'
#
loop_
_entity.id
_entity.type
_entity.pdbx_description
1 polymer ?
#
loop_
_entity_poly.entity_id
_entity_poly.type
_entity_poly.pdbx_seq_one_letter_code
_entity_poly.pdbx_strand_id
1 'polypeptide(L)'
;MTFAILLSMLSLSFVMSISPGPVNMMIVSSGINYGFKKTFAFISGATIGFTLLLVIIAFGFQKFLLSSPNFLFYIEIVGSLFIIYMGYKIATSISSLDGQSSNKTLRFYEGFLLQWLNPKAWLACIAGVSLFASNKTNLIIFIILYFIVCYLCLSFWGVLGDKTTKFLNTELRLRVFNMTMGFILIFSALSLIIINFLQF
;
A
#
# COMPACT_ATOMS: atom_id res chain seq x y z
N MET A 1 15.37 -4.74 -25.83
CA MET A 1 15.04 -3.81 -24.73
C MET A 1 16.28 -3.00 -24.41
N THR A 2 16.22 -1.67 -24.41
CA THR A 2 17.39 -0.83 -24.12
C THR A 2 17.61 -0.72 -22.61
N PHE A 3 18.85 -0.47 -22.20
CA PHE A 3 19.18 -0.23 -20.79
C PHE A 3 18.35 0.91 -20.18
N ALA A 4 18.12 1.97 -20.96
CA ALA A 4 17.27 3.09 -20.56
C ALA A 4 15.83 2.66 -20.20
N ILE A 5 15.20 1.77 -20.98
CA ILE A 5 13.85 1.29 -20.68
C ILE A 5 13.82 0.50 -19.37
N LEU A 6 14.82 -0.37 -19.14
CA LEU A 6 14.92 -1.15 -17.90
C LEU A 6 15.11 -0.23 -16.69
N LEU A 7 15.97 0.79 -16.81
CA LEU A 7 16.19 1.78 -15.75
C LEU A 7 14.92 2.58 -15.45
N SER A 8 14.15 2.96 -16.46
CA SER A 8 12.85 3.63 -16.26
C SER A 8 11.84 2.73 -15.56
N MET A 9 11.77 1.43 -15.91
CA MET A 9 10.90 0.46 -15.23
C MET A 9 11.27 0.31 -13.75
N LEU A 10 12.57 0.17 -13.45
CA LEU A 10 13.08 0.12 -12.07
C LEU A 10 12.78 1.40 -11.31
N SER A 11 13.02 2.56 -11.91
CA SER A 11 12.84 3.85 -11.24
C SER A 11 11.36 4.09 -10.91
N LEU A 12 10.46 3.86 -11.88
CA LEU A 12 9.02 4.02 -11.67
C LEU A 12 8.50 3.07 -10.59
N SER A 13 8.82 1.77 -10.69
CA SER A 13 8.37 0.77 -9.72
C SER A 13 8.92 1.03 -8.32
N PHE A 14 10.19 1.44 -8.21
CA PHE A 14 10.83 1.78 -6.95
C PHE A 14 10.19 3.02 -6.31
N VAL A 15 10.14 4.15 -7.03
CA VAL A 15 9.61 5.41 -6.49
C VAL A 15 8.16 5.24 -6.04
N MET A 16 7.32 4.59 -6.84
CA MET A 16 5.91 4.38 -6.49
C MET A 16 5.74 3.42 -5.30
N SER A 17 6.59 2.40 -5.16
CA SER A 17 6.52 1.44 -4.06
C SER A 17 7.11 1.96 -2.75
N ILE A 18 8.29 2.59 -2.81
CA ILE A 18 9.02 3.04 -1.63
C ILE A 18 8.40 4.29 -1.01
N SER A 19 7.79 5.17 -1.82
CA SER A 19 7.23 6.43 -1.32
C SER A 19 6.22 6.17 -0.20
N PRO A 20 6.23 6.93 0.90
CA PRO A 20 5.31 6.72 2.01
C PRO A 20 3.85 6.85 1.55
N GLY A 21 2.97 6.10 2.19
CA GLY A 21 1.54 6.06 1.88
C GLY A 21 0.79 5.09 2.79
N PRO A 22 -0.54 4.95 2.66
CA PRO A 22 -1.36 4.21 3.62
C PRO A 22 -0.92 2.76 3.85
N VAL A 23 -0.63 2.03 2.76
CA VAL A 23 -0.16 0.63 2.83
C VAL A 23 1.18 0.53 3.57
N ASN A 24 2.13 1.42 3.27
CA ASN A 24 3.45 1.45 3.91
C ASN A 24 3.35 1.79 5.41
N MET A 25 2.49 2.73 5.78
CA MET A 25 2.24 3.10 7.18
C MET A 25 1.61 1.96 7.98
N MET A 26 0.67 1.21 7.37
CA MET A 26 0.12 0.01 7.99
C MET A 26 1.16 -1.09 8.17
N ILE A 27 2.04 -1.29 7.19
CA ILE A 27 3.15 -2.25 7.30
C ILE A 27 4.11 -1.86 8.42
N VAL A 28 4.48 -0.58 8.53
CA VAL A 28 5.35 -0.09 9.62
C VAL A 28 4.68 -0.30 10.97
N SER A 29 3.42 0.09 11.11
CA SER A 29 2.66 -0.10 12.35
C SER A 29 2.54 -1.59 12.71
N SER A 30 2.26 -2.46 11.75
CA SER A 30 2.21 -3.91 11.98
C SER A 30 3.59 -4.48 12.34
N GLY A 31 4.65 -4.01 11.69
CA GLY A 31 6.02 -4.39 12.02
C GLY A 31 6.38 -3.98 13.45
N ILE A 32 5.96 -2.80 13.90
CA ILE A 32 6.21 -2.31 15.25
C ILE A 32 5.46 -3.14 16.30
N ASN A 33 4.17 -3.41 16.07
CA ASN A 33 3.29 -4.05 17.05
C ASN A 33 3.40 -5.57 17.07
N TYR A 34 3.68 -6.20 15.93
CA TYR A 34 3.59 -7.66 15.75
C TYR A 34 4.86 -8.29 15.17
N GLY A 35 5.84 -7.47 14.77
CA GLY A 35 7.07 -7.91 14.16
C GLY A 35 6.94 -8.29 12.68
N PHE A 36 8.08 -8.50 12.04
CA PHE A 36 8.14 -8.77 10.59
C PHE A 36 7.40 -10.06 10.19
N LYS A 37 7.58 -11.15 10.96
CA LYS A 37 6.98 -12.46 10.64
C LYS A 37 5.44 -12.40 10.56
N LYS A 38 4.79 -11.70 11.51
CA LYS A 38 3.32 -11.54 11.53
C LYS A 38 2.83 -10.54 10.47
N THR A 39 3.69 -9.63 10.01
CA THR A 39 3.39 -8.65 8.96
C THR A 39 3.54 -9.22 7.55
N PHE A 40 4.31 -10.30 7.40
CA PHE A 40 4.61 -10.92 6.10
C PHE A 40 3.36 -11.28 5.29
N ALA A 41 2.34 -11.86 5.94
CA ALA A 41 1.10 -12.24 5.26
C ALA A 41 0.41 -11.03 4.60
N PHE A 42 0.37 -9.89 5.29
CA PHE A 42 -0.18 -8.64 4.75
C PHE A 42 0.66 -8.11 3.59
N ILE A 43 2.00 -8.14 3.70
CA ILE A 43 2.91 -7.73 2.62
C ILE A 43 2.67 -8.58 1.36
N SER A 44 2.63 -9.91 1.50
CA SER A 44 2.37 -10.81 0.37
C SER A 44 1.00 -10.54 -0.25
N GLY A 45 -0.03 -10.30 0.58
CA GLY A 45 -1.36 -9.93 0.12
C GLY A 45 -1.37 -8.63 -0.68
N ALA A 46 -0.71 -7.58 -0.18
CA ALA A 46 -0.60 -6.30 -0.85
C ALA A 46 0.16 -6.39 -2.18
N THR A 47 1.29 -7.11 -2.21
CA THR A 47 2.06 -7.27 -3.46
C THR A 47 1.29 -8.09 -4.49
N ILE A 48 0.66 -9.20 -4.09
CA ILE A 48 -0.14 -10.03 -5.03
C ILE A 48 -1.37 -9.25 -5.50
N GLY A 49 -2.05 -8.53 -4.61
CA GLY A 49 -3.17 -7.66 -4.96
C GLY A 49 -2.77 -6.58 -5.96
N PHE A 50 -1.61 -5.95 -5.75
CA PHE A 50 -1.05 -4.95 -6.68
C PHE A 50 -0.78 -5.55 -8.05
N THR A 51 -0.06 -6.66 -8.09
CA THR A 51 0.34 -7.28 -9.35
C THR A 51 -0.86 -7.78 -10.13
N LEU A 52 -1.89 -8.31 -9.45
CA LEU A 52 -3.13 -8.69 -10.11
C LEU A 52 -3.87 -7.47 -10.68
N LEU A 53 -3.96 -6.37 -9.92
CA LEU A 53 -4.51 -5.11 -10.41
C LEU A 53 -3.75 -4.60 -11.65
N LEU A 54 -2.42 -4.64 -11.61
CA LEU A 54 -1.56 -4.25 -12.73
C LEU A 54 -1.82 -5.10 -13.97
N VAL A 55 -1.91 -6.43 -13.82
CA VAL A 55 -2.25 -7.35 -14.92
C VAL A 55 -3.63 -7.02 -15.51
N ILE A 56 -4.63 -6.78 -14.68
CA ILE A 56 -5.99 -6.43 -15.15
C ILE A 56 -5.99 -5.14 -15.98
N ILE A 57 -5.28 -4.12 -15.50
CA ILE A 57 -5.16 -2.84 -16.23
C ILE A 57 -4.36 -3.03 -17.53
N ALA A 58 -3.27 -3.79 -17.47
CA ALA A 58 -2.40 -4.09 -18.60
C ALA A 58 -3.12 -4.81 -19.76
N PHE A 59 -4.10 -5.67 -19.47
CA PHE A 59 -4.74 -6.55 -20.45
C PHE A 59 -6.19 -6.19 -20.81
N GLY A 60 -6.68 -5.00 -20.48
CA GLY A 60 -7.93 -4.51 -21.10
C GLY A 60 -8.80 -3.59 -20.27
N PHE A 61 -8.50 -3.40 -18.98
CA PHE A 61 -9.34 -2.55 -18.11
C PHE A 61 -9.21 -1.05 -18.43
N GLN A 62 -8.18 -0.65 -19.18
CA GLN A 62 -7.97 0.75 -19.55
C GLN A 62 -9.12 1.34 -20.39
N LYS A 63 -9.75 0.54 -21.26
CA LYS A 63 -10.93 1.00 -22.05
C LYS A 63 -12.13 1.28 -21.15
N PHE A 64 -12.35 0.44 -20.14
CA PHE A 64 -13.43 0.64 -19.17
C PHE A 64 -13.22 1.94 -18.37
N LEU A 65 -11.99 2.18 -17.89
CA LEU A 65 -11.64 3.41 -17.17
C LEU A 65 -11.95 4.67 -17.99
N LEU A 66 -11.66 4.66 -19.30
CA LEU A 66 -11.98 5.78 -20.19
C LEU A 66 -13.48 6.01 -20.36
N SER A 67 -14.29 4.96 -20.29
CA SER A 67 -15.76 5.03 -20.39
C SER A 67 -16.46 5.38 -19.07
N SER A 68 -15.76 5.26 -17.94
CA SER A 68 -16.32 5.42 -16.59
C SER A 68 -15.48 6.42 -15.77
N PRO A 69 -15.59 7.74 -16.06
CA PRO A 69 -14.73 8.76 -15.45
C PRO A 69 -14.85 8.81 -13.91
N ASN A 70 -16.01 8.44 -13.37
CA ASN A 70 -16.26 8.46 -11.92
C ASN A 70 -15.80 7.17 -11.19
N PHE A 71 -15.30 6.16 -11.90
CA PHE A 71 -14.94 4.88 -11.27
C PHE A 71 -13.82 5.04 -10.23
N LEU A 72 -12.76 5.78 -10.58
CA LEU A 72 -11.65 6.02 -9.65
C LEU A 72 -12.09 6.85 -8.45
N PHE A 73 -13.02 7.79 -8.63
CA PHE A 73 -13.61 8.57 -7.54
C PHE A 73 -14.34 7.67 -6.53
N TYR A 74 -15.15 6.72 -6.99
CA TYR A 74 -15.82 5.78 -6.08
C TYR A 74 -14.84 4.86 -5.35
N ILE A 75 -13.82 4.36 -6.06
CA ILE A 75 -12.74 3.57 -5.44
C ILE A 75 -12.04 4.39 -4.36
N GLU A 76 -11.77 5.67 -4.61
CA GLU A 76 -11.12 6.56 -3.66
C GLU A 76 -11.97 6.83 -2.43
N ILE A 77 -13.29 7.01 -2.57
CA ILE A 77 -14.21 7.12 -1.42
C ILE A 77 -14.18 5.84 -0.59
N VAL A 78 -14.42 4.68 -1.22
CA VAL A 78 -14.48 3.39 -0.52
C VAL A 78 -13.14 3.08 0.13
N GLY A 79 -12.04 3.38 -0.55
CA GLY A 79 -10.71 3.17 -0.03
C GLY A 79 -10.34 4.11 1.10
N SER A 80 -10.76 5.36 1.04
CA SER A 80 -10.60 6.31 2.14
C SER A 80 -11.35 5.84 3.39
N LEU A 81 -12.58 5.35 3.24
CA LEU A 81 -13.33 4.74 4.35
C LEU A 81 -12.61 3.52 4.94
N PHE A 82 -12.05 2.66 4.09
CA PHE A 82 -11.28 1.51 4.54
C PHE A 82 -9.98 1.91 5.25
N ILE A 83 -9.27 2.93 4.76
CA ILE A 83 -8.07 3.48 5.42
C ILE A 83 -8.43 4.12 6.77
N ILE A 84 -9.56 4.83 6.87
CA ILE A 84 -10.06 5.39 8.14
C ILE A 84 -10.32 4.25 9.13
N TYR A 85 -11.00 3.18 8.70
CA TYR A 85 -11.24 2.00 9.52
C TYR A 85 -9.93 1.37 10.03
N MET A 86 -8.93 1.22 9.16
CA MET A 86 -7.63 0.68 9.54
C MET A 86 -6.84 1.63 10.46
N GLY A 87 -6.90 2.93 10.21
CA GLY A 87 -6.31 3.95 11.08
C GLY A 87 -6.92 3.94 12.48
N TYR A 88 -8.24 3.78 12.58
CA TYR A 88 -8.93 3.59 13.86
C TYR A 88 -8.49 2.32 14.58
N LYS A 89 -8.39 1.18 13.86
CA LYS A 89 -7.92 -0.10 14.40
C LYS A 89 -6.48 0.00 14.94
N ILE A 90 -5.62 0.79 14.28
CA ILE A 90 -4.25 1.06 14.75
C ILE A 90 -4.27 1.99 15.98
N ALA A 91 -4.99 3.12 15.93
CA ALA A 91 -5.04 4.08 17.03
C ALA A 91 -5.58 3.49 18.35
N THR A 92 -6.48 2.53 18.25
CA THR A 92 -7.13 1.86 19.40
C THR A 92 -6.49 0.53 19.79
N SER A 93 -5.38 0.16 19.15
CA SER A 93 -4.70 -1.11 19.45
C SER A 93 -4.14 -1.12 20.88
N ILE A 94 -4.43 -2.20 21.60
CA ILE A 94 -3.92 -2.43 22.96
C ILE A 94 -2.42 -2.72 22.84
N SER A 95 -1.62 -1.78 23.31
CA SER A 95 -0.16 -1.81 23.21
C SER A 95 0.40 -2.55 24.42
N SER A 96 0.58 -3.86 24.33
CA SER A 96 1.23 -4.67 25.39
C SER A 96 2.63 -5.06 24.96
N LEU A 97 3.63 -4.81 25.81
CA LEU A 97 5.02 -5.22 25.55
C LEU A 97 5.20 -6.75 25.57
N ASP A 98 4.33 -7.48 26.28
CA ASP A 98 4.44 -8.92 26.52
C ASP A 98 4.04 -9.81 25.34
N GLY A 99 3.76 -9.24 24.16
CA GLY A 99 3.42 -10.00 22.95
C GLY A 99 2.11 -10.81 23.03
N GLN A 100 1.38 -10.71 24.14
CA GLN A 100 0.09 -11.36 24.43
C GLN A 100 -1.12 -10.49 24.05
N SER A 101 -0.93 -9.41 23.28
CA SER A 101 -2.04 -8.62 22.76
C SER A 101 -2.91 -9.49 21.85
N SER A 102 -4.22 -9.44 22.07
CA SER A 102 -5.22 -10.28 21.42
C SER A 102 -5.15 -10.22 19.88
N ASN A 103 -4.64 -11.29 19.25
CA ASN A 103 -5.01 -11.93 17.98
C ASN A 103 -5.47 -11.13 16.72
N LYS A 104 -5.33 -9.81 16.63
CA LYS A 104 -5.71 -9.06 15.41
C LYS A 104 -4.49 -8.56 14.62
N THR A 105 -3.65 -9.51 14.20
CA THR A 105 -2.60 -9.26 13.21
C THR A 105 -3.21 -8.90 11.85
N LEU A 106 -2.50 -8.09 11.06
CA LEU A 106 -2.91 -7.82 9.70
C LEU A 106 -2.86 -9.10 8.85
N ARG A 107 -3.92 -9.35 8.08
CA ARG A 107 -4.12 -10.58 7.30
C ARG A 107 -3.82 -10.36 5.82
N PHE A 108 -3.58 -11.45 5.11
CA PHE A 108 -3.35 -11.44 3.66
C PHE A 108 -4.44 -10.68 2.88
N TYR A 109 -5.72 -10.99 3.14
CA TYR A 109 -6.82 -10.35 2.41
C TYR A 109 -6.93 -8.85 2.72
N GLU A 110 -6.53 -8.40 3.92
CA GLU A 110 -6.52 -6.98 4.25
C GLU A 110 -5.49 -6.25 3.39
N GLY A 111 -4.31 -6.85 3.18
CA GLY A 111 -3.28 -6.30 2.27
C GLY A 111 -3.74 -6.30 0.82
N PHE A 112 -4.34 -7.40 0.36
CA PHE A 112 -4.89 -7.52 -0.99
C PHE A 112 -5.95 -6.46 -1.26
N LEU A 113 -6.97 -6.37 -0.41
CA LEU A 113 -8.07 -5.42 -0.57
C LEU A 113 -7.58 -3.98 -0.46
N LEU A 114 -6.67 -3.69 0.49
CA LEU A 114 -6.13 -2.35 0.63
C LEU A 114 -5.48 -1.88 -0.65
N GLN A 115 -4.77 -2.75 -1.36
CA GLN A 115 -4.11 -2.36 -2.60
C GLN A 115 -5.11 -2.01 -3.72
N TRP A 116 -6.23 -2.73 -3.78
CA TRP A 116 -7.32 -2.44 -4.73
C TRP A 116 -8.10 -1.18 -4.36
N LEU A 117 -8.15 -0.86 -3.08
CA LEU A 117 -8.79 0.33 -2.55
C LEU A 117 -7.85 1.54 -2.49
N ASN A 118 -6.56 1.37 -2.77
CA ASN A 118 -5.57 2.43 -2.68
C ASN A 118 -5.44 3.18 -4.02
N PRO A 119 -5.83 4.47 -4.12
CA PRO A 119 -5.74 5.25 -5.35
C PRO A 119 -4.30 5.30 -5.91
N LYS A 120 -3.30 5.29 -5.03
CA LYS A 120 -1.89 5.27 -5.42
C LYS A 120 -1.53 4.02 -6.23
N ALA A 121 -2.12 2.87 -5.91
CA ALA A 121 -1.90 1.63 -6.65
C ALA A 121 -2.48 1.71 -8.07
N TRP A 122 -3.66 2.30 -8.22
CA TRP A 122 -4.28 2.54 -9.53
C TRP A 122 -3.44 3.49 -10.38
N LEU A 123 -3.02 4.62 -9.82
CA LEU A 123 -2.17 5.60 -10.51
C LEU A 123 -0.84 4.97 -10.96
N ALA A 124 -0.20 4.17 -10.10
CA ALA A 124 1.00 3.41 -10.46
C ALA A 124 0.78 2.45 -11.63
N CYS A 125 -0.33 1.70 -11.61
CA CYS A 125 -0.63 0.75 -12.68
C CYS A 125 -0.91 1.46 -14.00
N ILE A 126 -1.72 2.53 -13.97
CA ILE A 126 -2.06 3.32 -15.17
C ILE A 126 -0.80 3.94 -15.78
N ALA A 127 0.06 4.54 -14.95
CA ALA A 127 1.32 5.14 -15.40
C ALA A 127 2.29 4.09 -15.97
N GLY A 128 2.39 2.93 -15.35
CA GLY A 128 3.25 1.85 -15.84
C GLY A 128 2.76 1.27 -17.16
N VAL A 129 1.46 1.00 -17.26
CA VAL A 129 0.84 0.46 -18.48
C VAL A 129 0.94 1.48 -19.62
N SER A 130 0.68 2.77 -19.38
CA SER A 130 0.78 3.80 -20.42
C SER A 130 2.20 3.92 -21.00
N LEU A 131 3.23 3.74 -20.18
CA LEU A 131 4.63 3.84 -20.60
C LEU A 131 5.15 2.58 -21.30
N PHE A 132 4.66 1.39 -20.92
CA PHE A 132 5.29 0.12 -21.31
C PHE A 132 4.38 -0.84 -22.10
N ALA A 133 3.08 -0.55 -22.28
CA ALA A 133 2.14 -1.43 -22.98
C ALA A 133 2.32 -1.49 -24.51
N SER A 134 3.07 -0.55 -25.12
CA SER A 134 3.31 -0.53 -26.57
C SER A 134 4.04 -1.78 -27.09
N ASN A 135 4.74 -2.51 -26.21
CA ASN A 135 5.39 -3.77 -26.53
C ASN A 135 5.05 -4.82 -25.45
N LYS A 136 4.40 -5.92 -25.85
CA LYS A 136 3.97 -6.99 -24.94
C LYS A 136 5.10 -7.57 -24.09
N THR A 137 6.29 -7.75 -24.67
CA THR A 137 7.46 -8.27 -23.94
C THR A 137 7.91 -7.29 -22.87
N ASN A 138 7.97 -5.99 -23.19
CA ASN A 138 8.31 -4.95 -22.20
C ASN A 138 7.28 -4.89 -21.07
N LEU A 139 6.00 -5.04 -21.39
CA LEU A 139 4.92 -5.05 -20.39
C LEU A 139 5.03 -6.24 -19.44
N ILE A 140 5.30 -7.45 -19.93
CA ILE A 140 5.50 -8.64 -19.10
C ILE A 140 6.73 -8.48 -18.20
N ILE A 141 7.84 -8.00 -18.75
CA ILE A 141 9.05 -7.71 -17.97
C ILE A 141 8.75 -6.69 -16.88
N PHE A 142 8.02 -5.61 -17.21
CA PHE A 142 7.62 -4.60 -16.24
C PHE A 142 6.77 -5.18 -15.11
N ILE A 143 5.79 -6.05 -15.40
CA ILE A 143 4.95 -6.69 -14.39
C ILE A 143 5.79 -7.53 -13.41
N ILE A 144 6.68 -8.37 -13.93
CA ILE A 144 7.57 -9.22 -13.12
C ILE A 144 8.50 -8.36 -12.25
N LEU A 145 9.10 -7.34 -12.87
CA LEU A 145 10.01 -6.43 -12.20
C LEU A 145 9.30 -5.64 -11.11
N TYR A 146 8.10 -5.12 -11.37
CA TYR A 146 7.32 -4.40 -10.38
C TYR A 146 6.92 -5.33 -9.22
N PHE A 147 6.50 -6.58 -9.49
CA PHE A 147 6.26 -7.54 -8.41
C PHE A 147 7.46 -7.65 -7.46
N ILE A 148 8.67 -7.85 -8.00
CA ILE A 148 9.90 -7.99 -7.22
C ILE A 148 10.20 -6.70 -6.44
N VAL A 149 10.22 -5.55 -7.12
CA VAL A 149 10.55 -4.26 -6.50
C VAL A 149 9.53 -3.89 -5.43
N CYS A 150 8.23 -4.07 -5.70
CA CYS A 150 7.16 -3.85 -4.74
C CYS A 150 7.36 -4.74 -3.51
N TYR A 151 7.60 -6.04 -3.69
CA TYR A 151 7.83 -6.97 -2.59
C TYR A 151 9.00 -6.54 -1.71
N LEU A 152 10.11 -6.14 -2.34
CA LEU A 152 11.31 -5.67 -1.63
C LEU A 152 11.06 -4.36 -0.87
N CYS A 153 10.41 -3.38 -1.49
CA CYS A 153 10.07 -2.10 -0.85
C CYS A 153 9.10 -2.30 0.33
N LEU A 154 8.05 -3.09 0.17
CA LEU A 154 7.09 -3.37 1.24
C LEU A 154 7.76 -4.18 2.37
N SER A 155 8.64 -5.14 2.03
CA SER A 155 9.42 -5.87 3.03
C SER A 155 10.39 -4.96 3.78
N PHE A 156 11.02 -4.00 3.10
CA PHE A 156 11.86 -2.99 3.73
C PHE A 156 11.08 -2.18 4.76
N TRP A 157 9.88 -1.71 4.43
CA TRP A 157 9.00 -1.02 5.39
C TRP A 157 8.63 -1.91 6.59
N GLY A 158 8.41 -3.21 6.36
CA GLY A 158 8.11 -4.17 7.43
C GLY A 158 9.30 -4.38 8.38
N VAL A 159 10.50 -4.53 7.83
CA VAL A 159 11.75 -4.64 8.61
C VAL A 159 12.04 -3.34 9.35
N LEU A 160 11.79 -2.19 8.72
CA LEU A 160 11.93 -0.89 9.36
C LEU A 160 11.01 -0.78 10.58
N GLY A 161 9.75 -1.19 10.46
CA GLY A 161 8.81 -1.26 11.57
C GLY A 161 9.34 -2.15 12.71
N ASP A 162 9.67 -3.40 12.40
CA ASP A 162 10.19 -4.40 13.37
C ASP A 162 11.45 -3.90 14.12
N LYS A 163 12.38 -3.24 13.41
CA LYS A 163 13.58 -2.66 14.04
C LYS A 163 13.28 -1.42 14.87
N THR A 164 12.26 -0.64 14.50
CA THR A 164 11.88 0.59 15.22
C THR A 164 11.28 0.29 16.59
N THR A 165 10.73 -0.91 16.80
CA THR A 165 10.21 -1.35 18.11
C THR A 165 11.25 -1.20 19.22
N LYS A 166 12.56 -1.35 18.92
CA LYS A 166 13.66 -1.16 19.88
C LYS A 166 13.81 0.27 20.43
N PHE A 167 13.18 1.25 19.81
CA PHE A 167 13.12 2.63 20.32
C PHE A 167 11.82 2.90 21.09
N LEU A 168 10.82 2.03 20.92
CA LEU A 168 9.49 2.10 21.53
C LEU A 168 9.38 1.10 22.70
N ASN A 169 10.34 1.16 23.63
CA ASN A 169 10.50 0.19 24.71
C ASN A 169 9.55 0.40 25.90
N THR A 170 8.53 1.26 25.77
CA THR A 170 7.53 1.50 26.81
C THR A 170 6.14 1.48 26.20
N GLU A 171 5.15 0.97 26.95
CA GLU A 171 3.75 0.93 26.50
C GLU A 171 3.23 2.30 26.12
N LEU A 172 3.63 3.35 26.84
CA LEU A 172 3.26 4.73 26.53
C LEU A 172 3.83 5.18 25.17
N ARG A 173 5.09 4.88 24.85
CA ARG A 173 5.68 5.23 23.54
C ARG A 173 5.00 4.48 22.40
N LEU A 174 4.70 3.19 22.57
CA LEU A 174 3.96 2.40 21.58
C LEU A 174 2.55 2.94 21.38
N ARG A 175 1.84 3.28 22.46
CA ARG A 175 0.50 3.85 22.40
C ARG A 175 0.49 5.19 21.68
N VAL A 176 1.42 6.09 22.02
CA VAL A 176 1.57 7.39 21.35
C VAL A 176 1.87 7.20 19.86
N PHE A 177 2.75 6.26 19.51
CA PHE A 177 3.07 5.93 18.12
C PHE A 177 1.84 5.42 17.35
N ASN A 178 1.09 4.48 17.94
CA ASN A 178 -0.11 3.93 17.34
C ASN A 178 -1.19 4.99 17.14
N MET A 179 -1.38 5.87 18.12
CA MET A 179 -2.29 7.02 17.98
C MET A 179 -1.83 7.95 16.86
N THR A 180 -0.56 8.35 16.82
CA THR A 180 -0.05 9.24 15.75
C THR A 180 -0.20 8.61 14.36
N MET A 181 0.17 7.34 14.19
CA MET A 181 0.00 6.66 12.89
C MET A 181 -1.47 6.51 12.49
N GLY A 182 -2.34 6.18 13.43
CA GLY A 182 -3.78 6.12 13.17
C GLY A 182 -4.34 7.47 12.76
N PHE A 183 -3.96 8.56 13.44
CA PHE A 183 -4.34 9.92 13.07
C PHE A 183 -3.81 10.33 11.70
N ILE A 184 -2.55 10.02 11.38
CA ILE A 184 -1.96 10.31 10.06
C ILE A 184 -2.74 9.60 8.95
N LEU A 185 -3.10 8.32 9.15
CA LEU A 185 -3.90 7.55 8.19
C LEU A 185 -5.29 8.14 8.00
N ILE A 186 -5.99 8.44 9.10
CA ILE A 186 -7.34 9.03 9.04
C ILE A 186 -7.28 10.41 8.38
N PHE A 187 -6.33 11.25 8.77
CA PHE A 187 -6.15 12.57 8.18
C PHE A 187 -5.83 12.49 6.68
N SER A 188 -4.93 11.58 6.28
CA SER A 188 -4.62 11.34 4.88
C SER A 188 -5.86 10.92 4.09
N ALA A 189 -6.67 9.99 4.61
CA ALA A 189 -7.91 9.56 3.95
C ALA A 189 -8.96 10.67 3.88
N LEU A 190 -9.13 11.48 4.94
CA LEU A 190 -10.04 12.62 4.93
C LEU A 190 -9.59 13.69 3.91
N SER A 191 -8.28 13.93 3.80
CA SER A 191 -7.75 14.89 2.82
C SER A 191 -8.06 14.47 1.38
N LEU A 192 -7.99 13.17 1.07
CA LEU A 192 -8.37 12.63 -0.24
C LEU A 192 -9.86 12.88 -0.55
N ILE A 193 -10.74 12.60 0.42
CA ILE A 193 -12.18 12.86 0.28
C ILE A 193 -12.43 14.36 0.04
N ILE A 194 -11.85 15.25 0.85
CA ILE A 194 -12.06 16.69 0.75
C ILE A 194 -11.60 17.24 -0.59
N ILE A 195 -10.40 16.85 -1.05
CA ILE A 195 -9.84 17.30 -2.33
C ILE A 195 -10.80 16.94 -3.48
N ASN A 196 -11.35 15.72 -3.45
CA ASN A 196 -12.28 15.30 -4.49
C ASN A 196 -13.61 16.05 -4.46
N PHE A 197 -14.15 16.36 -3.28
CA PHE A 197 -15.38 17.15 -3.17
C PHE A 197 -15.21 18.61 -3.65
N LEU A 198 -13.99 19.15 -3.58
CA LEU A 198 -13.69 20.52 -4.06
C LEU A 198 -13.49 20.60 -5.59
N GLN A 199 -13.36 19.45 -6.28
CA GLN A 199 -13.19 19.38 -7.74
C GLN A 199 -14.51 19.17 -8.51
N PHE A 200 -15.64 19.02 -7.79
CA PHE A 200 -17.01 19.02 -8.32
C PHE A 200 -17.71 20.33 -8.00
#